data_AF-A0A974U8K5-F1
#
_entry.id   AF-A0A974U8K5-F1
#
_cell.length_a   1.000
_cell.length_b   1.000
_cell.length_c   1.000
_cell.angle_alpha   90.00
_cell.angle_beta   90.00
_cell.angle_gamma   90.00
#
_symmetry.space_group_name_H-M   'P 1'
#
loop_
_entity.id
_entity.type
_entity.pdbx_description
1 polymer ?
#
loop_
_entity_poly.entity_id
_entity_poly.type
_entity_poly.pdbx_seq_one_letter_code
_entity_poly.pdbx_strand_id
1 'polypeptide(L)'
;MSRRIFRIVILLAVALGIYLFIIKESHTKSFLIIISTLDFLLLSLGIHGLIAHSLRPKSKGELITFPLLMWVLWAVLFLVFVFFIIPIYCPDFLVDLKM
;
A
#
# COMPACT_ATOMS: atom_id res chain seq x y z
N MET A 1 -5.75 -4.33 -21.65
CA MET A 1 -6.33 -3.16 -20.96
C MET A 1 -6.07 -3.15 -19.46
N SER A 2 -6.28 -4.26 -18.73
CA SER A 2 -6.16 -4.30 -17.25
C SER A 2 -4.86 -3.75 -16.68
N ARG A 3 -3.69 -4.09 -17.25
CA ARG A 3 -2.37 -3.57 -16.80
C ARG A 3 -2.29 -2.04 -16.79
N ARG A 4 -3.01 -1.34 -17.67
CA ARG A 4 -3.04 0.13 -17.69
C ARG A 4 -3.79 0.66 -16.47
N ILE A 5 -4.90 0.03 -16.08
CA ILE A 5 -5.69 0.41 -14.91
C ILE A 5 -4.82 0.32 -13.66
N PHE A 6 -4.11 -0.79 -13.46
CA PHE A 6 -3.24 -0.95 -12.29
C PHE A 6 -2.09 0.06 -12.25
N ARG A 7 -1.51 0.43 -13.40
CA ARG A 7 -0.52 1.52 -13.47
C ARG A 7 -1.12 2.86 -13.07
N ILE A 8 -2.34 3.16 -13.51
CA ILE A 8 -3.04 4.39 -13.11
C ILE A 8 -3.33 4.38 -11.61
N VAL A 9 -3.80 3.26 -11.05
CA VAL A 9 -4.03 3.11 -9.61
C VAL A 9 -2.75 3.36 -8.81
N ILE A 10 -1.61 2.80 -9.24
CA ILE A 10 -0.31 3.06 -8.61
C ILE A 10 0.05 4.55 -8.69
N LEU A 11 -0.10 5.18 -9.86
CA LEU A 11 0.21 6.60 -10.02
C LEU A 11 -0.66 7.49 -9.13
N LEU A 12 -1.96 7.18 -9.02
CA LEU A 12 -2.89 7.89 -8.15
C LEU A 12 -2.53 7.71 -6.67
N ALA A 13 -2.21 6.49 -6.24
CA ALA A 13 -1.79 6.22 -4.86
C ALA A 13 -0.50 6.98 -4.51
N VAL A 14 0.50 6.97 -5.40
CA VAL A 14 1.73 7.74 -5.20
C VAL A 14 1.45 9.25 -5.12
N ALA A 15 0.59 9.78 -6.00
CA ALA A 15 0.21 11.19 -5.96
C ALA A 15 -0.55 11.55 -4.67
N LEU A 16 -1.43 10.67 -4.19
CA LEU A 16 -2.16 10.82 -2.93
C LEU A 16 -1.22 10.79 -1.73
N GLY A 17 -0.25 9.86 -1.69
CA GLY A 17 0.76 9.83 -0.65
C GLY A 17 1.59 11.11 -0.60
N ILE A 18 2.07 11.60 -1.75
CA ILE A 18 2.81 12.88 -1.83
C ILE A 18 1.93 14.04 -1.34
N TYR A 19 0.67 14.10 -1.78
CA TYR A 19 -0.26 15.13 -1.35
C TYR A 19 -0.50 15.08 0.16
N LEU A 20 -0.75 13.88 0.70
CA LEU A 20 -0.93 13.66 2.14
C LEU A 20 0.30 14.12 2.92
N PHE A 21 1.51 13.89 2.40
CA PHE A 21 2.76 14.29 3.04
C PHE A 21 2.88 15.80 3.19
N ILE A 22 2.41 16.55 2.18
CA ILE A 22 2.45 18.02 2.20
C ILE A 22 1.47 18.58 3.24
N ILE A 23 0.28 17.99 3.35
CA ILE A 23 -0.80 18.52 4.20
C ILE A 23 -0.86 17.89 5.60
N LYS A 24 0.02 16.93 5.92
CA LYS A 24 -0.10 16.10 7.11
C LYS A 24 -0.22 16.88 8.42
N GLU A 25 0.50 18.00 8.53
CA GLU A 25 0.54 18.85 9.74
C GLU A 25 -0.82 19.54 10.02
N SER A 26 -1.73 19.57 9.05
CA SER A 26 -3.06 20.18 9.18
C SER A 26 -4.16 19.21 9.63
N HIS A 27 -3.83 17.94 9.86
CA HIS A 27 -4.79 16.88 10.15
C HIS A 27 -4.54 16.16 11.48
N THR A 28 -5.58 15.51 11.98
CA THR A 28 -5.49 14.72 13.22
C THR A 28 -4.71 13.42 12.99
N LYS A 29 -4.07 12.91 14.05
CA LYS A 29 -3.35 11.62 14.01
C LYS A 29 -4.22 10.48 13.49
N SER A 30 -5.47 10.38 13.98
CA SER A 30 -6.41 9.36 13.55
C SER A 30 -6.74 9.46 12.06
N PHE A 31 -6.91 10.68 11.54
CA PHE A 31 -7.11 10.89 10.11
C PHE A 31 -5.89 10.39 9.32
N LEU A 32 -4.67 10.79 9.71
CA LEU A 32 -3.43 10.40 9.03
C LEU A 32 -3.24 8.88 9.02
N ILE A 33 -3.51 8.19 10.13
CA ILE A 33 -3.42 6.72 10.23
C ILE A 33 -4.43 6.05 9.28
N ILE A 34 -5.69 6.49 9.31
CA ILE A 34 -6.75 5.91 8.47
C ILE A 34 -6.45 6.14 6.98
N ILE A 35 -6.15 7.38 6.59
CA ILE A 35 -5.98 7.71 5.18
C ILE A 35 -4.69 7.15 4.60
N SER A 36 -3.59 7.10 5.36
CA SER A 36 -2.35 6.44 4.92
C SER A 36 -2.53 4.93 4.81
N THR A 37 -3.37 4.31 5.66
CA THR A 37 -3.73 2.89 5.53
C THR A 37 -4.53 2.64 4.26
N LEU A 38 -5.51 3.49 3.95
CA LEU A 38 -6.27 3.39 2.70
C LEU A 38 -5.39 3.58 1.47
N ASP A 39 -4.47 4.54 1.50
CA ASP A 39 -3.52 4.79 0.43
C ASP A 39 -2.55 3.61 0.24
N PHE A 40 -2.05 3.02 1.34
CA PHE A 40 -1.27 1.78 1.30
C PHE A 40 -2.04 0.63 0.66
N LEU A 41 -3.31 0.42 1.05
CA LEU A 41 -4.14 -0.64 0.48
C LEU A 41 -4.35 -0.41 -1.03
N LEU A 42 -4.56 0.83 -1.45
CA LEU A 42 -4.70 1.21 -2.87
C LEU A 42 -3.42 0.94 -3.66
N LEU A 43 -2.27 1.35 -3.12
CA LEU A 43 -0.95 1.11 -3.71
C LEU A 43 -0.67 -0.40 -3.81
N SER A 44 -0.91 -1.13 -2.72
CA SER A 44 -0.72 -2.57 -2.64
C SER A 44 -1.61 -3.30 -3.66
N LEU A 45 -2.90 -2.94 -3.75
CA LEU A 45 -3.82 -3.45 -4.77
C LEU A 45 -3.28 -3.18 -6.19
N GLY A 46 -2.80 -1.96 -6.44
CA GLY A 46 -2.21 -1.56 -7.71
C GLY A 46 -1.04 -2.46 -8.12
N ILE A 47 -0.07 -2.62 -7.22
CA ILE A 47 1.13 -3.45 -7.45
C ILE A 47 0.74 -4.91 -7.67
N HIS A 48 -0.09 -5.48 -6.79
CA HIS A 48 -0.51 -6.87 -6.86
C HIS A 48 -1.29 -7.16 -8.15
N GLY A 49 -2.27 -6.32 -8.49
CA GLY A 49 -3.04 -6.49 -9.71
C GLY A 49 -2.19 -6.34 -10.98
N LEU A 50 -1.20 -5.44 -10.97
CA LEU A 50 -0.26 -5.30 -12.09
C LEU A 50 0.58 -6.58 -12.27
N ILE A 51 1.11 -7.13 -11.19
CA ILE A 51 1.91 -8.36 -11.19
C ILE A 51 1.05 -9.54 -11.64
N ALA A 52 -0.16 -9.69 -11.09
CA ALA A 52 -1.09 -10.76 -11.44
C ALA A 52 -1.49 -10.77 -12.91
N HIS A 53 -1.62 -9.60 -13.55
CA HIS A 53 -1.88 -9.54 -14.98
C HIS A 53 -0.62 -9.66 -15.85
N SER A 54 0.56 -9.55 -15.26
CA SER A 54 1.83 -9.64 -15.97
C SER A 54 2.40 -11.06 -15.93
N LEU A 55 2.19 -11.78 -14.83
CA LEU A 55 2.55 -13.17 -14.67
C LEU A 55 1.38 -14.06 -15.11
N ARG A 56 1.66 -15.01 -15.99
CA ARG A 56 0.72 -16.09 -16.33
C ARG A 56 1.38 -17.40 -15.92
N PRO A 57 0.89 -18.11 -14.90
CA PRO A 57 1.45 -19.40 -14.53
C PRO A 57 1.25 -20.37 -15.70
N LYS A 58 2.35 -20.94 -16.20
CA LYS A 58 2.41 -21.90 -17.32
C LYS A 58 2.57 -23.34 -16.83
N SER A 59 3.00 -23.54 -15.59
CA SER A 59 3.23 -24.87 -15.01
C SER A 59 2.48 -25.08 -13.69
N LYS A 60 2.29 -26.34 -13.29
CA LYS A 60 1.65 -26.69 -12.01
C LYS A 60 2.42 -26.18 -10.78
N GLY A 61 3.75 -26.08 -10.86
CA GLY A 61 4.56 -25.50 -9.78
C GLY A 61 4.28 -24.00 -9.59
N GLU A 62 4.11 -23.28 -10.69
CA GLU A 62 3.81 -21.84 -10.67
C GLU A 62 2.44 -21.51 -10.06
N LEU A 63 1.50 -22.46 -10.02
CA LEU A 63 0.20 -22.27 -9.33
C LEU A 63 0.35 -22.05 -7.82
N ILE A 64 1.40 -22.59 -7.18
CA ILE A 64 1.66 -22.42 -5.74
C ILE A 64 2.66 -21.30 -5.50
N THR A 65 3.71 -21.23 -6.32
CA THR A 65 4.74 -20.20 -6.19
C THR A 65 4.16 -18.79 -6.38
N PHE A 66 3.18 -18.63 -7.27
CA PHE A 66 2.59 -17.31 -7.56
C PHE A 66 1.85 -16.72 -6.33
N PRO A 67 0.89 -17.40 -5.68
CA PRO A 67 0.28 -16.91 -4.44
C PRO A 67 1.28 -16.66 -3.30
N LEU A 68 2.29 -17.52 -3.14
CA LEU A 68 3.34 -17.33 -2.13
C LEU A 68 4.14 -16.05 -2.38
N LEU A 69 4.56 -15.81 -3.62
CA LEU A 69 5.29 -14.61 -3.99
C LEU A 69 4.45 -13.34 -3.77
N MET A 70 3.15 -13.40 -4.08
CA MET A 70 2.22 -12.30 -3.82
C MET A 70 2.08 -12.03 -2.32
N TRP A 71 1.99 -13.07 -1.49
CA TRP A 71 1.92 -12.91 -0.04
C TRP A 71 3.21 -12.33 0.54
N VAL A 72 4.38 -12.81 0.12
CA VAL A 72 5.68 -12.29 0.55
C VAL A 72 5.82 -10.81 0.15
N LEU A 73 5.43 -10.46 -1.07
CA LEU A 73 5.44 -9.08 -1.53
C LEU A 73 4.54 -8.19 -0.66
N TRP A 74 3.31 -8.64 -0.37
CA TRP A 74 2.41 -7.92 0.51
C TRP A 74 3.00 -7.72 1.91
N ALA A 75 3.59 -8.77 2.49
CA ALA A 75 4.21 -8.71 3.81
C ALA A 75 5.37 -7.70 3.85
N VAL A 76 6.23 -7.69 2.83
CA VAL A 76 7.33 -6.72 2.73
C VAL A 76 6.79 -5.30 2.60
N LEU A 77 5.81 -5.07 1.72
CA LEU A 77 5.18 -3.75 1.56
C LEU A 77 4.50 -3.30 2.86
N PHE A 78 3.85 -4.21 3.59
CA PHE A 78 3.22 -3.93 4.86
C PHE A 78 4.23 -3.55 5.95
N LEU A 79 5.36 -4.25 6.02
CA LEU A 79 6.44 -3.88 6.94
C LEU A 79 7.01 -2.50 6.61
N VAL A 80 7.22 -2.19 5.34
CA VAL A 80 7.64 -0.85 4.90
C VAL A 80 6.61 0.20 5.34
N PHE A 81 5.32 -0.10 5.16
CA PHE A 81 4.24 0.79 5.56
C PHE A 81 4.24 1.07 7.08
N VAL A 82 4.26 0.00 7.90
CA VAL A 82 4.18 0.13 9.35
C VAL A 82 5.41 0.78 9.96
N PHE A 83 6.61 0.38 9.51
CA PHE A 83 7.86 0.80 10.17
C PHE A 83 8.48 2.07 9.59
N PHE A 84 8.12 2.46 8.36
CA PHE A 84 8.67 3.65 7.73
C PHE A 84 7.59 4.67 7.40
N ILE A 85 6.53 4.27 6.70
CA ILE A 85 5.54 5.21 6.19
C ILE A 85 4.70 5.83 7.31
N ILE A 86 4.15 5.02 8.23
CA ILE A 86 3.37 5.54 9.36
C ILE A 86 4.19 6.52 10.21
N PRO A 87 5.41 6.21 10.67
CA PRO A 87 6.21 7.15 11.46
C PRO A 87 6.56 8.46 10.72
N ILE A 88 6.72 8.44 9.39
CA ILE A 88 6.98 9.64 8.60
C ILE A 88 5.76 10.59 8.60
N TYR A 89 4.55 10.03 8.52
CA TYR A 89 3.32 10.82 8.56
C TYR A 89 2.91 11.22 9.99
N CYS A 90 3.07 10.30 10.95
CA CYS A 90 2.62 10.45 12.33
C CYS A 90 3.72 9.92 13.28
N PRO A 91 4.74 10.73 13.61
CA PRO A 91 5.86 10.30 14.44
C PRO A 91 5.40 9.88 15.86
N ASP A 92 4.38 10.53 16.41
CA ASP A 92 3.71 10.14 17.66
C ASP A 92 2.40 9.40 17.40
N PHE A 93 2.47 8.21 16.77
CA PHE A 93 1.28 7.42 16.43
C PHE A 93 0.54 6.81 17.64
N LEU A 94 1.07 6.96 18.86
CA LEU A 94 0.35 6.61 20.09
C LEU A 94 -0.90 7.49 20.21
N VAL A 95 -2.06 6.88 19.98
CA VAL A 95 -3.36 7.52 20.18
C VAL A 95 -3.70 7.41 21.66
N ASP A 96 -3.78 8.56 22.33
CA ASP A 96 -4.24 8.62 23.72
C ASP A 96 -5.76 8.37 23.71
N LEU A 97 -6.16 7.10 23.88
CA LEU A 97 -7.55 6.69 24.03
C LEU A 97 -8.03 7.14 25.42
N LYS A 98 -8.34 8.44 25.56
CA LYS A 98 -9.25 8.87 26.62
C LYS A 98 -10.65 8.40 26.25
N MET A 99 -10.98 7.18 26.68
CA MET A 99 -12.36 6.72 26.86
C MET A 99 -12.99 7.44 28.05
#